data_AF-A0A2E7RQL4-F1
#
_entry.id   AF-A0A2E7RQL4-F1
#
_cell.length_a   1.000
_cell.length_b   1.000
_cell.length_c   1.000
_cell.angle_alpha   90.00
_cell.angle_beta   90.00
_cell.angle_gamma   90.00
#
_symmetry.space_group_name_H-M   'P 1'
#
loop_
_entity.id
_entity.type
_entity.pdbx_description
1 polymer ?
#
loop_
_entity_poly.entity_id
_entity_poly.type
_entity_poly.pdbx_seq_one_letter_code
_entity_poly.pdbx_strand_id
1 'polypeptide(L)'
;LLTYDIYRTYKNPNATGKQLLKVSRAVIVAFGLGMGALAVVLLGMGLSLGFVYLAMGILIGSAVIPIALTIIWNKTTRAGAVSGALIGVVLSLTTWTSVAASEADGVIDIASLGGAFPMLYGNVVAILSSGLICVVVSLAQRKTYDWKELDKHMSLVTDDMEQHEITATEAAKREQDEEQLKKAFKFSVRGGGLLTLICVVFWPMPLYFSGYVFDFGFYGLWVGIAIAWVSIASAIIIFMPIVEARKGIAQVARGQKPSSG
;
A
#
# COMPACT_ATOMS: atom_id res chain seq x y z
N LEU A 1 9.23 -8.81 0.34
CA LEU A 1 9.12 -9.11 -1.10
C LEU A 1 10.38 -9.81 -1.59
N LEU A 2 11.21 -9.28 -2.49
CA LEU A 2 12.26 -10.08 -3.19
C LEU A 2 13.19 -10.91 -2.28
N THR A 3 13.62 -10.37 -1.13
CA THR A 3 14.52 -11.08 -0.22
C THR A 3 13.85 -12.22 0.55
N TYR A 4 12.63 -12.01 1.04
CA TYR A 4 11.92 -12.98 1.87
C TYR A 4 11.06 -13.92 1.02
N ASP A 5 10.28 -13.34 0.10
CA ASP A 5 9.28 -14.05 -0.69
C ASP A 5 9.90 -14.86 -1.82
N ILE A 6 11.02 -14.38 -2.41
CA ILE A 6 11.68 -15.06 -3.53
C ILE A 6 12.98 -15.72 -3.08
N TYR A 7 13.92 -14.93 -2.54
CA TYR A 7 15.25 -15.44 -2.22
C TYR A 7 15.21 -16.47 -1.08
N ARG A 8 14.54 -16.19 0.05
CA ARG A 8 14.42 -17.17 1.13
C ARG A 8 13.53 -18.34 0.71
N THR A 9 12.32 -18.10 0.23
CA THR A 9 11.36 -19.17 -0.10
C THR A 9 11.86 -20.15 -1.17
N TYR A 10 12.45 -19.65 -2.27
CA TYR A 10 12.73 -20.48 -3.44
C TYR A 10 14.22 -20.72 -3.71
N LYS A 11 15.12 -19.85 -3.24
CA LYS A 11 16.55 -19.94 -3.56
C LYS A 11 17.41 -20.43 -2.39
N ASN A 12 17.13 -19.98 -1.17
CA ASN A 12 17.85 -20.41 0.04
C ASN A 12 16.95 -20.33 1.29
N PRO A 13 16.18 -21.38 1.59
CA PRO A 13 15.26 -21.44 2.74
C PRO A 13 15.93 -21.24 4.10
N ASN A 14 17.21 -21.65 4.21
CA ASN A 14 18.02 -21.56 5.42
C ASN A 14 18.92 -20.32 5.45
N ALA A 15 18.60 -19.29 4.65
CA ALA A 15 19.38 -18.06 4.62
C ALA A 15 19.41 -17.39 6.00
N THR A 16 20.62 -17.10 6.49
CA THR A 16 20.84 -16.38 7.76
C THR A 16 20.47 -14.90 7.62
N GLY A 17 20.13 -14.22 8.73
CA GLY A 17 19.81 -12.78 8.73
C GLY A 17 20.86 -11.91 8.01
N LYS A 18 22.16 -12.21 8.21
CA LYS A 18 23.27 -11.52 7.53
C LYS A 18 23.26 -11.70 6.00
N GLN A 19 22.88 -12.87 5.50
CA GLN A 19 22.76 -13.13 4.06
C GLN A 19 21.54 -12.43 3.48
N LEU A 20 20.41 -12.44 4.19
CA LEU A 20 19.20 -11.73 3.79
C LEU A 20 19.45 -10.22 3.68
N LEU A 21 20.16 -9.62 4.63
CA LEU A 21 20.52 -8.20 4.58
C LEU A 21 21.40 -7.83 3.39
N LYS A 22 22.38 -8.69 3.04
CA LYS A 22 23.23 -8.46 1.84
C LYS A 22 22.41 -8.49 0.55
N VAL A 23 21.54 -9.49 0.41
CA VAL A 23 20.66 -9.61 -0.77
C VAL A 23 19.67 -8.46 -0.83
N SER A 24 19.08 -8.07 0.30
CA SER A 24 18.19 -6.90 0.39
C SER A 24 18.87 -5.63 -0.11
N ARG A 25 20.09 -5.33 0.37
CA ARG A 25 20.85 -4.15 -0.08
C ARG A 25 21.15 -4.20 -1.58
N ALA A 26 21.55 -5.35 -2.11
CA ALA A 26 21.80 -5.52 -3.55
C ALA A 26 20.53 -5.30 -4.39
N VAL A 27 19.39 -5.84 -3.93
CA VAL A 27 18.08 -5.63 -4.57
C VAL A 27 17.68 -4.16 -4.55
N ILE A 28 17.88 -3.46 -3.42
CA ILE A 28 17.55 -2.03 -3.30
C ILE A 28 18.35 -1.20 -4.32
N VAL A 29 19.67 -1.45 -4.44
CA VAL A 29 20.51 -0.74 -5.41
C VAL A 29 20.08 -1.04 -6.84
N ALA A 30 19.87 -2.31 -7.18
CA ALA A 30 19.44 -2.72 -8.51
C ALA A 30 18.07 -2.13 -8.89
N PHE A 31 17.12 -2.15 -7.95
CA PHE A 31 15.80 -1.56 -8.15
C PHE A 31 15.87 -0.05 -8.29
N GLY A 32 16.67 0.64 -7.47
CA GLY A 32 16.88 2.09 -7.57
C GLY A 32 17.45 2.51 -8.93
N LEU A 33 18.48 1.80 -9.41
CA LEU A 33 19.06 2.04 -10.74
C LEU A 33 18.04 1.74 -11.86
N GLY A 34 17.30 0.63 -11.74
CA GLY A 34 16.26 0.26 -12.71
C GLY A 34 15.12 1.27 -12.79
N MET A 35 14.64 1.76 -11.64
CA MET A 35 13.61 2.81 -11.58
C MET A 35 14.13 4.13 -12.11
N GLY A 36 15.39 4.48 -11.87
CA GLY A 36 16.02 5.67 -12.45
C GLY A 36 16.08 5.60 -13.98
N ALA A 37 16.50 4.46 -14.54
CA ALA A 37 16.50 4.25 -15.98
C ALA A 37 15.09 4.30 -16.58
N LEU A 38 14.12 3.64 -15.94
CA LEU A 38 12.73 3.68 -16.35
C LEU A 38 12.16 5.12 -16.33
N ALA A 39 12.47 5.90 -15.29
CA ALA A 39 12.04 7.29 -15.19
C ALA A 39 12.57 8.15 -16.35
N VAL A 40 13.84 7.97 -16.75
CA VAL A 40 14.41 8.67 -17.91
C VAL A 40 13.69 8.29 -19.20
N VAL A 41 13.37 7.00 -19.39
CA VAL A 41 12.62 6.53 -20.56
C VAL A 41 11.21 7.13 -20.58
N LEU A 42 10.48 7.08 -19.47
CA LEU A 42 9.13 7.64 -19.37
C LEU A 42 9.12 9.17 -19.61
N LEU A 43 10.13 9.88 -19.11
CA LEU A 43 10.32 11.30 -19.38
C LEU A 43 10.58 11.56 -20.87
N GLY A 44 11.41 10.73 -21.50
CA GLY A 44 11.68 10.80 -22.95
C GLY A 44 10.47 10.50 -23.83
N MET A 45 9.52 9.70 -23.33
CA MET A 45 8.24 9.42 -24.00
C MET A 45 7.19 10.52 -23.82
N GLY A 46 7.49 11.58 -23.06
CA GLY A 46 6.56 12.69 -22.82
C GLY A 46 5.43 12.35 -21.84
N LEU A 47 5.55 11.28 -21.05
CA LEU A 47 4.52 10.90 -20.07
C LEU A 47 4.55 11.86 -18.87
N SER A 48 3.38 12.41 -18.54
CA SER A 48 3.26 13.28 -17.37
C SER A 48 3.32 12.46 -16.07
N LEU A 49 3.78 13.10 -14.98
CA LEU A 49 3.76 12.46 -13.65
C LEU A 49 2.33 12.05 -13.25
N GLY A 50 1.34 12.86 -13.63
CA GLY A 50 -0.08 12.57 -13.42
C GLY A 50 -0.54 11.33 -14.18
N PHE A 51 -0.11 11.16 -15.43
CA PHE A 51 -0.41 9.96 -16.22
C PHE A 51 0.11 8.70 -15.52
N VAL A 52 1.39 8.70 -15.11
CA VAL A 52 2.01 7.54 -14.47
C VAL A 52 1.33 7.22 -13.14
N TYR A 53 0.99 8.24 -12.35
CA TYR A 53 0.30 8.07 -11.07
C TYR A 53 -1.10 7.46 -11.23
N LEU A 54 -1.87 7.93 -12.21
CA LEU A 54 -3.21 7.40 -12.46
C LEU A 54 -3.18 6.01 -13.12
N ALA A 55 -2.24 5.79 -14.05
CA ALA A 55 -2.04 4.49 -14.70
C ALA A 55 -1.61 3.40 -13.69
N MET A 56 -0.82 3.77 -12.68
CA MET A 56 -0.48 2.86 -11.58
C MET A 56 -1.75 2.30 -10.93
N GLY A 57 -2.73 3.14 -10.60
CA GLY A 57 -3.97 2.68 -9.99
C GLY A 57 -4.77 1.71 -10.87
N ILE A 58 -4.71 1.85 -12.19
CA ILE A 58 -5.35 0.90 -13.14
C ILE A 58 -4.64 -0.46 -13.13
N LEU A 59 -3.30 -0.44 -13.10
CA LEU A 59 -2.46 -1.64 -13.20
C LEU A 59 -2.40 -2.44 -11.90
N ILE A 60 -2.36 -1.77 -10.75
CA ILE A 60 -2.15 -2.43 -9.45
C ILE A 60 -3.35 -2.31 -8.49
N GLY A 61 -4.31 -1.41 -8.75
CA GLY A 61 -5.43 -1.14 -7.86
C GLY A 61 -6.32 -2.37 -7.60
N SER A 62 -6.38 -3.30 -8.56
CA SER A 62 -7.14 -4.54 -8.45
C SER A 62 -6.67 -5.47 -7.33
N ALA A 63 -5.44 -5.31 -6.82
CA ALA A 63 -4.95 -6.09 -5.69
C ALA A 63 -5.35 -5.53 -4.32
N VAL A 64 -5.77 -4.25 -4.26
CA VAL A 64 -5.96 -3.52 -2.98
C VAL A 64 -7.05 -4.16 -2.13
N ILE A 65 -8.27 -4.32 -2.68
CA ILE A 65 -9.38 -4.91 -1.91
C ILE A 65 -9.11 -6.38 -1.57
N PRO A 66 -8.65 -7.24 -2.49
CA PRO A 66 -8.24 -8.60 -2.16
C PRO A 66 -7.28 -8.68 -0.98
N ILE A 67 -6.21 -7.88 -0.98
CA ILE A 67 -5.22 -7.87 0.12
C ILE A 67 -5.88 -7.41 1.43
N ALA A 68 -6.65 -6.32 1.40
CA ALA A 68 -7.34 -5.85 2.61
C ALA A 68 -8.27 -6.93 3.19
N LEU A 69 -9.05 -7.60 2.33
CA LEU A 69 -9.97 -8.67 2.73
C LEU A 69 -9.24 -9.90 3.29
N THR A 70 -8.03 -10.23 2.81
CA THR A 70 -7.25 -11.33 3.40
C THR A 70 -6.83 -11.09 4.86
N ILE A 71 -6.82 -9.83 5.31
CA ILE A 71 -6.43 -9.45 6.68
C ILE A 71 -7.66 -9.24 7.57
N ILE A 72 -8.74 -8.67 7.04
CA ILE A 72 -9.90 -8.26 7.86
C ILE A 72 -11.08 -9.22 7.82
N TRP A 73 -11.13 -10.15 6.86
CA TRP A 73 -12.30 -11.00 6.63
C TRP A 73 -11.96 -12.49 6.59
N ASN A 74 -12.51 -13.23 7.54
CA ASN A 74 -12.24 -14.66 7.76
C ASN A 74 -12.80 -15.59 6.67
N LYS A 75 -13.62 -15.08 5.75
CA LYS A 75 -14.19 -15.87 4.64
C LYS A 75 -13.43 -15.66 3.33
N THR A 76 -12.43 -14.78 3.30
CA THR A 76 -11.62 -14.56 2.10
C THR A 76 -10.89 -15.82 1.71
N THR A 77 -11.11 -16.28 0.48
CA THR A 77 -10.48 -17.51 -0.02
C THR A 77 -9.31 -17.18 -0.93
N ARG A 78 -8.34 -18.11 -1.05
CA ARG A 78 -7.24 -17.99 -2.02
C ARG A 78 -7.77 -17.77 -3.44
N ALA A 79 -8.79 -18.52 -3.84
CA ALA A 79 -9.36 -18.40 -5.17
C ALA A 79 -10.03 -17.04 -5.37
N GLY A 80 -10.77 -16.53 -4.37
CA GLY A 80 -11.38 -15.21 -4.42
C GLY A 80 -10.34 -14.10 -4.51
N ALA A 81 -9.30 -14.14 -3.68
CA ALA A 81 -8.25 -13.12 -3.72
C ALA A 81 -7.48 -13.11 -5.07
N VAL A 82 -7.12 -14.29 -5.59
CA VAL A 82 -6.38 -14.41 -6.85
C VAL A 82 -7.25 -14.04 -8.05
N SER A 83 -8.48 -14.55 -8.12
CA SER A 83 -9.41 -14.22 -9.22
C SER A 83 -9.82 -12.76 -9.19
N GLY A 84 -10.06 -12.16 -8.02
CA GLY A 84 -10.35 -10.74 -7.88
C GLY A 84 -9.21 -9.86 -8.39
N ALA A 85 -7.96 -10.18 -8.03
CA ALA A 85 -6.80 -9.42 -8.51
C ALA A 85 -6.57 -9.57 -10.02
N LEU A 86 -6.60 -10.80 -10.54
CA LEU A 86 -6.29 -11.09 -11.95
C LEU A 86 -7.41 -10.67 -12.91
N ILE A 87 -8.67 -11.01 -12.60
CA ILE A 87 -9.79 -10.63 -13.46
C ILE A 87 -10.01 -9.12 -13.35
N GLY A 88 -9.85 -8.54 -12.15
CA GLY A 88 -9.97 -7.10 -11.94
C GLY A 88 -9.00 -6.29 -12.81
N VAL A 89 -7.73 -6.72 -12.94
CA VAL A 89 -6.77 -6.01 -13.81
C VAL A 89 -7.10 -6.15 -15.30
N VAL A 90 -7.63 -7.30 -15.72
CA VAL A 90 -8.08 -7.48 -17.11
C VAL A 90 -9.27 -6.57 -17.41
N LEU A 91 -10.23 -6.47 -16.49
CA LEU A 91 -11.39 -5.60 -16.64
C LEU A 91 -11.00 -4.12 -16.60
N SER A 92 -10.07 -3.72 -15.73
CA SER A 92 -9.60 -2.33 -15.66
C SER A 92 -8.86 -1.91 -16.92
N LEU A 93 -7.95 -2.77 -17.44
CA LEU A 93 -7.24 -2.53 -18.69
C LEU A 93 -8.20 -2.45 -19.88
N THR A 94 -9.16 -3.38 -19.96
CA THR A 94 -10.18 -3.38 -21.02
C THR A 94 -11.03 -2.12 -20.97
N THR A 95 -11.45 -1.69 -19.77
CA THR A 95 -12.22 -0.45 -19.60
C THR A 95 -11.39 0.77 -19.96
N TRP A 96 -10.14 0.81 -19.54
CA TRP A 96 -9.25 1.95 -19.81
C TRP A 96 -9.03 2.15 -21.31
N THR A 97 -8.72 1.08 -22.05
CA THR A 97 -8.49 1.17 -23.50
C THR A 97 -9.77 1.37 -24.29
N SER A 98 -10.89 0.75 -23.87
CA SER A 98 -12.19 0.94 -24.56
C SER A 98 -12.74 2.35 -24.39
N VAL A 99 -12.66 2.93 -23.20
CA VAL A 99 -13.08 4.32 -22.97
C VAL A 99 -12.13 5.31 -23.66
N ALA A 100 -10.82 5.03 -23.69
CA ALA A 100 -9.89 5.84 -24.47
C ALA A 100 -10.24 5.83 -25.96
N ALA A 101 -10.55 4.65 -26.51
CA ALA A 101 -10.97 4.51 -27.89
C ALA A 101 -12.32 5.20 -28.17
N SER A 102 -13.29 5.13 -27.25
CA SER A 102 -14.59 5.77 -27.47
C SER A 102 -14.53 7.30 -27.45
N GLU A 103 -13.66 7.88 -26.64
CA GLU A 103 -13.50 9.34 -26.51
C GLU A 103 -12.65 9.95 -27.63
N ALA A 104 -11.87 9.15 -28.33
CA ALA A 104 -10.90 9.61 -29.34
C ALA A 104 -11.17 9.01 -30.74
N ASP A 105 -12.44 8.80 -31.09
CA ASP A 105 -12.86 8.28 -32.41
C ASP A 105 -12.12 7.00 -32.85
N GLY A 106 -11.78 6.13 -31.89
CA GLY A 106 -11.07 4.86 -32.10
C GLY A 106 -9.54 4.94 -31.98
N VAL A 107 -8.95 6.13 -31.75
CA VAL A 107 -7.50 6.29 -31.64
C VAL A 107 -7.02 6.03 -30.21
N ILE A 108 -6.11 5.05 -30.05
CA ILE A 108 -5.48 4.72 -28.77
C ILE A 108 -4.03 5.20 -28.78
N ASP A 109 -3.77 6.34 -28.16
CA ASP A 109 -2.44 6.91 -27.97
C ASP A 109 -2.28 7.44 -26.52
N ILE A 110 -1.15 8.11 -26.25
CA ILE A 110 -0.87 8.65 -24.90
C ILE A 110 -1.89 9.72 -24.50
N ALA A 111 -2.38 10.52 -25.46
CA ALA A 111 -3.34 11.58 -25.19
C ALA A 111 -4.71 10.99 -24.85
N SER A 112 -5.19 10.02 -25.63
CA SER A 112 -6.47 9.38 -25.37
C SER A 112 -6.45 8.53 -24.11
N LEU A 113 -5.37 7.78 -23.83
CA LEU A 113 -5.22 7.04 -22.58
C LEU A 113 -5.11 7.96 -21.36
N GLY A 114 -4.53 9.14 -21.54
CA GLY A 114 -4.32 10.16 -20.52
C GLY A 114 -5.55 11.01 -20.20
N GLY A 115 -6.67 10.81 -20.91
CA GLY A 115 -7.90 11.54 -20.69
C GLY A 115 -8.48 11.30 -19.28
N ALA A 116 -9.22 12.30 -18.78
CA ALA A 116 -9.83 12.24 -17.45
C ALA A 116 -10.82 11.06 -17.31
N PHE A 117 -11.66 10.80 -18.32
CA PHE A 117 -12.63 9.71 -18.29
C PHE A 117 -11.98 8.32 -18.35
N PRO A 118 -11.10 8.01 -19.33
CA PRO A 118 -10.40 6.72 -19.37
C PRO A 118 -9.68 6.40 -18.05
N MET A 119 -8.98 7.38 -17.48
CA MET A 119 -8.28 7.23 -16.21
C MET A 119 -9.24 7.00 -15.04
N LEU A 120 -10.33 7.76 -14.97
CA LEU A 120 -11.34 7.61 -13.93
C LEU A 120 -12.01 6.23 -13.97
N TYR A 121 -12.57 5.86 -15.12
CA TYR A 121 -13.30 4.59 -15.28
C TYR A 121 -12.38 3.38 -15.09
N GLY A 122 -11.15 3.43 -15.62
CA GLY A 122 -10.16 2.37 -15.41
C GLY A 122 -9.86 2.13 -13.93
N ASN A 123 -9.64 3.21 -13.16
CA ASN A 123 -9.37 3.13 -11.73
C ASN A 123 -10.58 2.65 -10.92
N VAL A 124 -11.78 3.16 -11.22
CA VAL A 124 -13.02 2.74 -10.56
C VAL A 124 -13.29 1.26 -10.81
N VAL A 125 -13.16 0.79 -12.06
CA VAL A 125 -13.33 -0.62 -12.40
C VAL A 125 -12.27 -1.48 -11.73
N ALA A 126 -11.01 -1.07 -11.68
CA ALA A 126 -9.94 -1.80 -11.00
C ALA A 126 -10.33 -2.12 -9.54
N ILE A 127 -10.77 -1.12 -8.79
CA ILE A 127 -11.10 -1.28 -7.36
C ILE A 127 -12.42 -2.04 -7.19
N LEU A 128 -13.50 -1.61 -7.85
CA LEU A 128 -14.83 -2.14 -7.57
C LEU A 128 -15.03 -3.56 -8.12
N SER A 129 -14.56 -3.83 -9.35
CA SER A 129 -14.73 -5.16 -9.96
C SER A 129 -13.90 -6.21 -9.22
N SER A 130 -12.65 -5.87 -8.84
CA SER A 130 -11.80 -6.80 -8.08
C SER A 130 -12.38 -7.15 -6.71
N GLY A 131 -12.91 -6.15 -5.99
CA GLY A 131 -13.57 -6.35 -4.72
C GLY A 131 -14.82 -7.22 -4.84
N LEU A 132 -15.67 -6.92 -5.83
CA LEU A 132 -16.89 -7.70 -6.08
C LEU A 132 -16.56 -9.16 -6.40
N ILE A 133 -15.63 -9.40 -7.32
CA ILE A 133 -15.21 -10.76 -7.70
C ILE A 133 -14.61 -11.50 -6.51
N CYS A 134 -13.75 -10.84 -5.73
CA CYS A 134 -13.16 -11.43 -4.53
C CYS A 134 -14.22 -11.88 -3.52
N VAL A 135 -15.22 -11.03 -3.27
CA VAL A 135 -16.33 -11.32 -2.35
C VAL A 135 -17.20 -12.46 -2.89
N VAL A 136 -17.64 -12.38 -4.15
CA VAL A 136 -18.54 -13.38 -4.76
C VAL A 136 -17.90 -14.77 -4.79
N VAL A 137 -16.65 -14.87 -5.26
CA VAL A 137 -15.94 -16.15 -5.34
C VAL A 137 -15.66 -16.71 -3.93
N SER A 138 -15.33 -15.84 -2.98
CA SER A 138 -15.09 -16.25 -1.59
C SER A 138 -16.37 -16.76 -0.91
N LEU A 139 -17.51 -16.09 -1.12
CA LEU A 139 -18.81 -16.53 -0.61
C LEU A 139 -19.27 -17.84 -1.27
N ALA A 140 -19.03 -18.02 -2.57
CA ALA A 140 -19.38 -19.24 -3.29
C ALA A 140 -18.63 -20.47 -2.75
N GLN A 141 -17.37 -20.31 -2.34
CA GLN A 141 -16.56 -21.40 -1.79
C GLN A 141 -16.90 -21.76 -0.33
N ARG A 142 -17.59 -20.88 0.40
CA ARG A 142 -18.05 -21.09 1.79
C ARG A 142 -16.95 -21.58 2.76
N LYS A 143 -15.69 -21.24 2.50
CA LYS A 143 -14.57 -21.56 3.40
C LYS A 143 -14.45 -20.48 4.48
N THR A 144 -14.10 -20.91 5.69
CA THR A 144 -13.82 -20.03 6.82
C THR A 144 -12.43 -20.33 7.33
N TYR A 145 -11.60 -19.30 7.45
CA TYR A 145 -10.27 -19.36 8.00
C TYR A 145 -10.33 -19.20 9.53
N ASP A 146 -9.64 -20.07 10.27
CA ASP A 146 -9.43 -19.91 11.71
C ASP A 146 -8.18 -19.07 11.95
N TRP A 147 -8.37 -17.86 12.47
CA TRP A 147 -7.26 -16.94 12.77
C TRP A 147 -6.26 -17.52 13.77
N LYS A 148 -6.65 -18.52 14.58
CA LYS A 148 -5.72 -19.20 15.49
C LYS A 148 -4.63 -20.00 14.77
N GLU A 149 -4.83 -20.34 13.50
CA GLU A 149 -3.77 -20.95 12.69
C GLU A 149 -2.70 -19.93 12.28
N LEU A 150 -3.05 -18.65 12.16
CA LEU A 150 -2.10 -17.59 11.78
C LEU A 150 -0.96 -17.50 12.80
N ASP A 151 -1.30 -17.57 14.09
CA ASP A 151 -0.34 -17.52 15.20
C ASP A 151 0.69 -18.66 15.15
N LYS A 152 0.30 -19.83 14.64
CA LYS A 152 1.21 -20.99 14.53
C LYS A 152 2.23 -20.84 13.42
N HIS A 153 1.93 -20.05 12.39
CA HIS A 153 2.78 -19.85 11.21
C HIS A 153 3.53 -18.51 11.23
N MET A 154 3.22 -17.63 12.16
CA MET A 154 3.88 -16.35 12.34
C MET A 154 5.21 -16.54 13.09
N SER A 155 6.21 -17.12 12.44
CA SER A 155 7.58 -17.10 12.96
C SER A 155 8.12 -15.66 12.84
N LEU A 156 8.09 -14.90 13.93
CA LEU A 156 8.85 -13.66 14.00
C LEU A 156 10.33 -14.03 13.79
N VAL A 157 10.98 -13.44 12.79
CA VAL A 157 12.42 -13.59 12.61
C VAL A 157 13.09 -12.74 13.69
N THR A 158 13.08 -13.25 14.92
CA THR A 158 13.88 -12.73 16.04
C THR A 158 15.25 -13.38 15.96
N ASP A 159 16.03 -12.98 14.97
CA ASP A 159 17.48 -13.07 15.14
C ASP A 159 17.90 -11.79 15.86
N ASP A 160 18.37 -11.93 17.10
CA ASP A 160 19.18 -11.00 17.91
C ASP A 160 18.58 -10.33 19.16
N MET A 161 17.68 -10.97 19.94
CA MET A 161 17.57 -10.68 21.39
C MET A 161 17.24 -11.96 22.20
N GLU A 162 17.82 -12.01 23.39
CA GLU A 162 18.05 -13.16 24.25
C GLU A 162 16.77 -13.69 24.96
N GLN A 163 16.90 -14.93 25.47
CA GLN A 163 16.16 -15.55 26.58
C GLN A 163 14.82 -16.29 26.38
N HIS A 164 14.93 -17.59 26.67
CA HIS A 164 13.94 -18.64 26.88
C HIS A 164 12.97 -18.44 28.08
N GLU A 165 12.73 -17.23 28.59
CA GLU A 165 11.99 -17.03 29.86
C GLU A 165 10.63 -16.28 29.75
N ILE A 166 10.13 -16.01 28.54
CA ILE A 166 9.04 -15.03 28.35
C ILE A 166 7.62 -15.64 28.30
N THR A 167 7.41 -16.93 28.61
CA THR A 167 6.15 -17.61 28.25
C THR A 167 4.90 -17.14 29.01
N ALA A 168 5.01 -16.77 30.30
CA ALA A 168 3.87 -16.29 31.10
C ALA A 168 3.65 -14.77 30.96
N THR A 169 4.74 -14.01 30.85
CA THR A 169 4.71 -12.54 30.71
C THR A 169 4.30 -12.11 29.29
N GLU A 170 4.66 -12.86 28.25
CA GLU A 170 4.15 -12.65 26.89
C GLU A 170 2.68 -13.03 26.77
N ALA A 171 2.18 -14.07 27.44
CA ALA A 171 0.77 -14.42 27.39
C ALA A 171 -0.11 -13.34 28.03
N ALA A 172 0.30 -12.80 29.20
CA ALA A 172 -0.40 -11.69 29.84
C ALA A 172 -0.25 -10.36 29.07
N LYS A 173 0.93 -10.09 28.47
CA LYS A 173 1.10 -8.95 27.55
C LYS A 173 0.27 -9.11 26.28
N ARG A 174 0.14 -10.32 25.71
CA ARG A 174 -0.71 -10.61 24.54
C ARG A 174 -2.18 -10.43 24.84
N GLU A 175 -2.67 -10.83 26.03
CA GLU A 175 -4.06 -10.58 26.44
C GLU A 175 -4.35 -9.08 26.64
N GLN A 176 -3.44 -8.35 27.31
CA GLN A 176 -3.58 -6.89 27.45
C GLN A 176 -3.43 -6.16 26.11
N ASP A 177 -2.52 -6.62 25.25
CA ASP A 177 -2.36 -6.16 23.87
C ASP A 177 -3.62 -6.46 23.06
N GLU A 178 -4.26 -7.61 23.20
CA GLU A 178 -5.49 -7.94 22.47
C GLU A 178 -6.63 -6.97 22.78
N GLU A 179 -6.84 -6.61 24.05
CA GLU A 179 -7.88 -5.64 24.41
C GLU A 179 -7.53 -4.23 23.94
N GLN A 180 -6.27 -3.81 24.08
CA GLN A 180 -5.80 -2.53 23.57
C GLN A 180 -5.85 -2.47 22.03
N LEU A 181 -5.48 -3.54 21.33
CA LEU A 181 -5.58 -3.70 19.88
C LEU A 181 -7.03 -3.64 19.43
N LYS A 182 -7.95 -4.33 20.11
CA LYS A 182 -9.39 -4.27 19.76
C LYS A 182 -9.93 -2.84 19.94
N LYS A 183 -9.50 -2.12 20.98
CA LYS A 183 -9.89 -0.73 21.22
C LYS A 183 -9.28 0.22 20.18
N ALA A 184 -7.99 0.08 19.88
CA ALA A 184 -7.28 0.85 18.86
C ALA A 184 -7.81 0.57 17.45
N PHE A 185 -8.13 -0.68 17.13
CA PHE A 185 -8.74 -1.09 15.87
C PHE A 185 -10.14 -0.46 15.72
N LYS A 186 -11.00 -0.54 16.74
CA LYS A 186 -12.32 0.11 16.70
C LYS A 186 -12.21 1.63 16.58
N PHE A 187 -11.24 2.25 17.24
CA PHE A 187 -10.97 3.68 17.11
C PHE A 187 -10.48 4.03 15.69
N SER A 188 -9.55 3.26 15.15
CA SER A 188 -8.98 3.43 13.80
C SER A 188 -10.03 3.23 12.71
N VAL A 189 -10.87 2.19 12.80
CA VAL A 189 -11.95 1.96 11.83
C VAL A 189 -12.99 3.07 11.88
N ARG A 190 -13.36 3.55 13.08
CA ARG A 190 -14.32 4.65 13.21
C ARG A 190 -13.73 5.98 12.73
N GLY A 191 -12.54 6.35 13.20
CA GLY A 191 -11.89 7.60 12.86
C GLY A 191 -11.44 7.65 11.41
N GLY A 192 -10.76 6.59 10.95
CA GLY A 192 -10.32 6.43 9.57
C GLY A 192 -11.49 6.32 8.60
N GLY A 193 -12.48 5.48 8.89
CA GLY A 193 -13.67 5.34 8.05
C GLY A 193 -14.45 6.66 7.92
N LEU A 194 -14.65 7.38 9.04
CA LEU A 194 -15.31 8.69 9.03
C LEU A 194 -14.50 9.72 8.24
N LEU A 195 -13.19 9.79 8.46
CA LEU A 195 -12.31 10.73 7.76
C LEU A 195 -12.28 10.44 6.25
N THR A 196 -12.22 9.16 5.84
CA THR A 196 -12.31 8.77 4.43
C THR A 196 -13.63 9.20 3.83
N LEU A 197 -14.77 8.98 4.49
CA LEU A 197 -16.06 9.45 3.99
C LEU A 197 -16.10 10.97 3.85
N ILE A 198 -15.55 11.71 4.81
CA ILE A 198 -15.51 13.16 4.77
C ILE A 198 -14.64 13.64 3.59
N CYS A 199 -13.39 13.20 3.52
CA CYS A 199 -12.42 13.71 2.54
C CYS A 199 -12.67 13.20 1.12
N VAL A 200 -13.18 11.98 0.94
CA VAL A 200 -13.36 11.35 -0.39
C VAL A 200 -14.76 11.55 -0.93
N VAL A 201 -15.79 11.60 -0.07
CA VAL A 201 -17.19 11.67 -0.50
C VAL A 201 -17.79 13.04 -0.18
N PHE A 202 -17.86 13.43 1.09
CA PHE A 202 -18.57 14.66 1.47
C PHE A 202 -17.89 15.95 1.02
N TRP A 203 -16.56 15.98 0.94
CA TRP A 203 -15.84 17.16 0.49
C TRP A 203 -15.95 17.37 -1.03
N PRO A 204 -15.68 16.36 -1.89
CA PRO A 204 -15.68 16.58 -3.34
C PRO A 204 -17.09 16.70 -3.91
N MET A 205 -18.10 16.09 -3.26
CA MET A 205 -19.44 16.00 -3.80
C MET A 205 -20.15 17.36 -3.94
N PRO A 206 -20.13 18.28 -2.95
CA PRO A 206 -20.64 19.64 -3.12
C PRO A 206 -19.89 20.45 -4.19
N LEU A 207 -18.57 20.29 -4.30
CA LEU A 207 -17.77 20.97 -5.32
C LEU A 207 -18.16 20.50 -6.73
N TYR A 208 -18.39 19.20 -6.90
CA TYR A 208 -18.84 18.63 -8.16
C TYR A 208 -20.27 19.08 -8.52
N PHE A 209 -21.23 18.95 -7.60
CA PHE A 209 -22.63 19.29 -7.89
C PHE A 209 -22.89 20.80 -8.00
N SER A 210 -22.08 21.65 -7.36
CA SER A 210 -22.17 23.10 -7.53
C SER A 210 -21.57 23.59 -8.86
N GLY A 211 -20.85 22.74 -9.59
CA GLY A 211 -20.12 23.14 -10.79
C GLY A 211 -19.05 24.21 -10.52
N TYR A 212 -18.58 24.31 -9.27
CA TYR A 212 -17.72 25.41 -8.84
C TYR A 212 -16.33 25.28 -9.49
N VAL A 213 -16.00 26.26 -10.34
CA VAL A 213 -14.68 26.39 -10.95
C VAL A 213 -13.83 27.29 -10.04
N PHE A 214 -12.68 26.78 -9.59
CA PHE A 214 -11.82 27.53 -8.69
C PHE A 214 -11.27 28.76 -9.42
N ASP A 215 -11.48 29.95 -8.84
CA ASP A 215 -10.75 31.13 -9.29
C ASP A 215 -9.25 31.01 -8.94
N PHE A 216 -8.43 31.86 -9.54
CA PHE A 216 -6.98 31.82 -9.34
C PHE A 216 -6.55 32.05 -7.88
N GLY A 217 -7.24 32.92 -7.15
CA GLY A 217 -6.96 33.22 -5.74
C GLY A 217 -7.31 32.05 -4.82
N PHE A 218 -8.49 31.45 -5.01
CA PHE A 218 -8.91 30.26 -4.27
C PHE A 218 -8.03 29.05 -4.59
N TYR A 219 -7.69 28.84 -5.86
CA TYR A 219 -6.74 27.81 -6.28
C TYR A 219 -5.35 28.03 -5.66
N GLY A 220 -4.85 29.27 -5.65
CA GLY A 220 -3.58 29.62 -5.02
C GLY A 220 -3.55 29.36 -3.52
N LEU A 221 -4.63 29.70 -2.80
CA LEU A 221 -4.80 29.39 -1.39
C LEU A 221 -4.77 27.87 -1.16
N TRP A 222 -5.51 27.12 -1.98
CA TRP A 222 -5.58 25.66 -1.88
C TRP A 222 -4.23 25.00 -2.07
N VAL A 223 -3.49 25.41 -3.11
CA VAL A 223 -2.12 24.96 -3.37
C VAL A 223 -1.20 25.33 -2.21
N GLY A 224 -1.33 26.53 -1.65
CA GLY A 224 -0.56 26.97 -0.48
C GLY A 224 -0.78 26.09 0.75
N ILE A 225 -2.03 25.74 1.06
CA ILE A 225 -2.37 24.81 2.14
C ILE A 225 -1.74 23.43 1.90
N ALA A 226 -1.83 22.91 0.66
CA ALA A 226 -1.24 21.62 0.30
C ALA A 226 0.29 21.62 0.46
N ILE A 227 0.97 22.70 0.03
CA ILE A 227 2.42 22.85 0.20
C ILE A 227 2.80 22.91 1.69
N ALA A 228 2.08 23.69 2.49
CA ALA A 228 2.33 23.78 3.93
C ALA A 228 2.17 22.41 4.61
N TRP A 229 1.08 21.71 4.29
CA TRP A 229 0.81 20.37 4.81
C TRP A 229 1.93 19.39 4.47
N VAL A 230 2.30 19.27 3.19
CA VAL A 230 3.35 18.37 2.73
C VAL A 230 4.70 18.73 3.34
N SER A 231 5.00 20.01 3.51
CA SER A 231 6.25 20.48 4.11
C SER A 231 6.36 20.09 5.59
N ILE A 232 5.29 20.29 6.36
CA ILE A 232 5.25 19.89 7.77
C ILE A 232 5.36 18.37 7.90
N ALA A 233 4.60 17.62 7.09
CA ALA A 233 4.65 16.16 7.10
C ALA A 233 6.05 15.63 6.73
N SER A 234 6.69 16.20 5.71
CA SER A 234 8.05 15.87 5.30
C SER A 234 9.07 16.13 6.42
N ALA A 235 8.99 17.30 7.07
CA ALA A 235 9.86 17.62 8.20
C ALA A 235 9.69 16.59 9.33
N ILE A 236 8.46 16.22 9.68
CA ILE A 236 8.19 15.19 10.69
C ILE A 236 8.83 13.85 10.30
N ILE A 237 8.60 13.37 9.07
CA ILE A 237 9.11 12.08 8.59
C ILE A 237 10.64 12.04 8.56
N ILE A 238 11.31 13.15 8.21
CA ILE A 238 12.77 13.23 8.14
C ILE A 238 13.37 13.34 9.56
N PHE A 239 12.83 14.22 10.41
CA PHE A 239 13.47 14.55 11.68
C PHE A 239 13.06 13.62 12.83
N MET A 240 11.83 13.10 12.85
CA MET A 240 11.33 12.25 13.95
C MET A 240 12.17 10.97 14.13
N PRO A 241 12.53 10.20 13.08
CA PRO A 241 13.39 9.02 13.23
C PRO A 241 14.78 9.40 13.75
N ILE A 242 15.31 10.55 13.31
CA ILE A 242 16.60 11.06 13.80
C ILE A 242 16.51 11.38 15.29
N VAL A 243 15.38 11.95 15.74
CA VAL A 243 15.11 12.29 17.16
C VAL A 243 15.04 11.04 18.03
N GLU A 244 14.30 10.03 17.57
CA GLU A 244 14.14 8.76 18.29
C GLU A 244 15.45 7.96 18.32
N ALA A 245 16.20 7.97 17.22
CA ALA A 245 17.49 7.29 17.10
C ALA A 245 18.65 8.01 17.81
N ARG A 246 18.45 9.21 18.39
CA ARG A 246 19.53 10.00 19.04
C ARG A 246 20.33 9.20 20.04
N LYS A 247 19.68 8.36 20.84
CA LYS A 247 20.34 7.52 21.85
C LYS A 247 21.18 6.41 21.22
N GLY A 248 20.68 5.76 20.18
CA GLY A 248 21.40 4.71 19.44
C GLY A 248 22.59 5.27 18.63
N ILE A 249 22.39 6.41 17.96
CA ILE A 249 23.45 7.13 17.25
C ILE A 249 24.55 7.58 18.23
N ALA A 250 24.17 8.09 19.41
CA ALA A 250 25.12 8.47 20.45
C ALA A 250 25.89 7.26 21.02
N GLN A 251 25.28 6.08 21.14
CA GLN A 251 25.96 4.85 21.57
C GLN A 251 27.01 4.39 20.53
N VAL A 252 26.65 4.37 19.25
CA VAL A 252 27.57 4.01 18.16
C VAL A 252 28.72 5.02 18.06
N ALA A 253 28.43 6.32 18.15
CA ALA A 253 29.45 7.38 18.11
C ALA A 253 30.41 7.34 19.31
N ARG A 254 29.96 6.83 20.47
CA ARG A 254 30.80 6.65 21.67
C ARG A 254 31.56 5.31 21.69
N GLY A 255 31.44 4.48 20.64
CA GLY A 255 32.11 3.19 20.56
C GLY A 255 31.61 2.16 21.58
N GLN A 256 30.43 2.37 22.17
CA GLN A 256 29.85 1.43 23.14
C GLN A 256 29.23 0.26 22.39
N LYS A 257 29.54 -0.98 22.80
CA LYS A 257 28.85 -2.17 22.28
C LYS A 257 27.35 -2.08 22.64
N PRO A 258 26.46 -2.56 21.75
CA PRO A 258 25.03 -2.54 22.02
C PRO A 258 24.77 -3.29 23.34
N SER A 259 24.06 -2.65 24.27
CA SER A 259 23.57 -3.34 25.46
C SER A 259 22.55 -4.37 24.97
N SER A 260 22.88 -5.66 25.11
CA SER A 260 21.92 -6.75 25.01
C SER A 260 20.78 -6.47 25.99
N GLY A 261 19.59 -6.29 25.44
CA GLY A 261 18.34 -6.12 26.16
C GLY A 261 17.32 -7.13 25.65
#